data_AF-A0A916CM36-F1
#
_entry.id   AF-A0A916CM36-F1
#
_cell.length_a   1.000
_cell.length_b   1.000
_cell.length_c   1.000
_cell.angle_alpha   90.00
_cell.angle_beta   90.00
_cell.angle_gamma   90.00
#
_symmetry.space_group_name_H-M   'P 1'
#
loop_
_entity.id
_entity.type
_entity.pdbx_description
1 polymer ?
#
loop_
_entity_poly.entity_id
_entity_poly.type
_entity_poly.pdbx_seq_one_letter_code
_entity_poly.pdbx_strand_id
1 'polypeptide(L)'
;MKTRMPGLLAALAAVAYAGTVAAQAAAAREGTKITVSLTATVKSSGRFVDGRNATTTSAVNRVLKGKCRLEAGAVGAYGLDGPSKQQEKAMKQKDPAMANLEKEHARCKGNKDCLMALAQKMSEQDFQPKAPQAEGAVQVWYPQSCSGSFSADDVYTADIKDGGNLSYQSRSTVTGSALIPEGGEKGWLAVYIEHDLANNSTQYRFNEAEAVPLEKTTVRTGYQAGTTRNKVPVGLTQRVFPNPWGPVKGPPQSGALTKNIEGGTLTVEWQIQR
;
A
#
# COMPACT_ATOMS: atom_id res chain seq x y z
N MET A 1 -2.11 -9.00 76.29
CA MET A 1 -1.66 -10.19 75.54
C MET A 1 -2.44 -10.28 74.24
N LYS A 2 -1.73 -10.66 73.16
CA LYS A 2 -2.15 -10.90 71.76
C LYS A 2 -2.12 -9.71 70.79
N THR A 3 -0.97 -9.71 70.12
CA THR A 3 -0.50 -9.11 68.88
C THR A 3 -1.36 -9.41 67.65
N ARG A 4 -1.36 -8.48 66.68
CA ARG A 4 -0.83 -8.65 65.30
C ARG A 4 -1.08 -7.40 64.43
N MET A 5 0.01 -6.74 64.01
CA MET A 5 0.20 -6.21 62.65
C MET A 5 0.33 -7.40 61.67
N PRO A 6 0.10 -7.30 60.34
CA PRO A 6 0.69 -6.36 59.37
C PRO A 6 -0.34 -5.86 58.31
N GLY A 7 -0.07 -5.05 57.28
CA GLY A 7 1.14 -4.51 56.68
C GLY A 7 0.77 -3.66 55.45
N LEU A 8 1.79 -2.97 54.93
CA LEU A 8 1.92 -2.23 53.66
C LEU A 8 0.80 -2.37 52.61
N LEU A 9 0.45 -1.27 51.93
CA LEU A 9 0.96 -1.00 50.58
C LEU A 9 0.60 0.41 50.07
N ALA A 10 1.56 0.99 49.36
CA ALA A 10 1.58 2.32 48.79
C ALA A 10 0.54 2.52 47.68
N ALA A 11 -0.12 3.68 47.69
CA ALA A 11 -0.82 4.19 46.51
C ALA A 11 0.09 5.23 45.83
N LEU A 12 0.82 4.81 44.79
CA LEU A 12 1.35 5.73 43.79
C LEU A 12 0.17 6.36 43.06
N ALA A 13 -0.03 7.66 43.25
CA ALA A 13 -0.94 8.44 42.43
C ALA A 13 -0.31 8.66 41.05
N ALA A 14 -0.70 7.85 40.07
CA ALA A 14 -0.52 8.18 38.67
C ALA A 14 -1.54 9.29 38.32
N VAL A 15 -1.05 10.52 38.16
CA VAL A 15 -1.82 11.65 37.65
C VAL A 15 -2.17 11.35 36.19
N ALA A 16 -3.40 10.88 35.97
CA ALA A 16 -3.98 10.77 34.65
C ALA A 16 -4.23 12.20 34.11
N TYR A 17 -3.40 12.64 33.16
CA TYR A 17 -3.72 13.78 32.31
C TYR A 17 -4.89 13.41 31.39
N ALA A 18 -6.11 13.54 31.91
CA ALA A 18 -7.33 13.51 31.13
C ALA A 18 -7.55 14.92 30.54
N GLY A 19 -6.99 15.16 29.36
CA GLY A 19 -7.23 16.35 28.55
C GLY A 19 -7.78 15.96 27.18
N THR A 20 -9.11 16.00 27.06
CA THR A 20 -9.90 16.10 25.82
C THR A 20 -9.31 15.46 24.55
N VAL A 21 -9.57 14.17 24.36
CA VAL A 21 -9.42 13.52 23.05
C VAL A 21 -10.81 13.17 22.57
N ALA A 22 -11.32 13.92 21.57
CA ALA A 22 -12.44 13.48 20.75
C ALA A 22 -12.18 12.03 20.35
N ALA A 23 -13.11 11.12 20.63
CA ALA A 23 -12.98 9.66 20.48
C ALA A 23 -12.12 9.29 19.25
N GLN A 24 -10.81 9.15 19.47
CA GLN A 24 -9.89 8.64 18.47
C GLN A 24 -10.34 7.21 18.21
N ALA A 25 -10.52 6.85 16.94
CA ALA A 25 -10.79 5.47 16.57
C ALA A 25 -9.70 4.63 17.22
N ALA A 26 -10.08 3.76 18.16
CA ALA A 26 -9.12 3.00 18.92
C ALA A 26 -8.40 2.04 17.97
N ALA A 27 -7.07 1.99 18.07
CA ALA A 27 -6.27 0.99 17.38
C ALA A 27 -6.77 -0.41 17.76
N ALA A 28 -6.70 -1.35 16.80
CA ALA A 28 -6.86 -2.76 17.15
C ALA A 28 -5.71 -3.19 18.07
N ARG A 29 -5.93 -4.22 18.89
CA ARG A 29 -4.82 -4.81 19.66
C ARG A 29 -3.80 -5.38 18.70
N GLU A 30 -2.51 -5.20 18.98
CA GLU A 30 -1.45 -5.88 18.23
C GLU A 30 -1.70 -7.40 18.23
N GLY A 31 -1.46 -8.04 17.08
CA GLY A 31 -1.75 -9.45 16.86
C GLY A 31 -3.21 -9.75 16.51
N THR A 32 -4.11 -8.74 16.45
CA THR A 32 -5.49 -8.95 15.99
C THR A 32 -5.48 -9.45 14.55
N LYS A 33 -6.25 -10.51 14.28
CA LYS A 33 -6.32 -11.12 12.96
C LYS A 33 -7.62 -10.74 12.25
N ILE A 34 -7.52 -10.46 10.96
CA ILE A 34 -8.68 -10.31 10.07
C ILE A 34 -8.45 -11.10 8.80
N THR A 35 -9.53 -11.43 8.12
CA THR A 35 -9.48 -11.99 6.77
C THR A 35 -10.01 -10.96 5.78
N VAL A 36 -9.25 -10.68 4.73
CA VAL A 36 -9.64 -9.79 3.64
C VAL A 36 -9.84 -10.62 2.38
N SER A 37 -11.07 -10.63 1.86
CA SER A 37 -11.35 -11.16 0.52
C SER A 37 -11.40 -10.01 -0.47
N LEU A 38 -10.60 -10.07 -1.53
CA LEU A 38 -10.54 -9.05 -2.57
C LEU A 38 -10.95 -9.62 -3.93
N THR A 39 -11.58 -8.78 -4.75
CA THR A 39 -11.82 -9.03 -6.16
C THR A 39 -11.40 -7.79 -6.93
N ALA A 40 -10.36 -7.92 -7.76
CA ALA A 40 -9.91 -6.88 -8.66
C ALA A 40 -10.29 -7.27 -10.10
N THR A 41 -10.99 -6.38 -10.78
CA THR A 41 -11.51 -6.59 -12.13
C THR A 41 -10.98 -5.50 -13.06
N VAL A 42 -10.35 -5.93 -14.16
CA VAL A 42 -9.96 -5.06 -15.27
C VAL A 42 -10.91 -5.32 -16.41
N LYS A 43 -11.57 -4.25 -16.87
CA LYS A 43 -12.33 -4.23 -18.12
C LYS A 43 -11.79 -3.08 -18.96
N SER A 44 -11.17 -3.41 -20.09
CA SER A 44 -10.74 -2.40 -21.05
C SER A 44 -11.03 -2.83 -22.48
N SER A 45 -11.29 -1.85 -23.32
CA SER A 45 -11.43 -2.03 -24.76
C SER A 45 -10.74 -0.88 -25.46
N GLY A 46 -10.02 -1.19 -26.53
CA GLY A 46 -9.28 -0.16 -27.25
C GLY A 46 -9.18 -0.49 -28.72
N ARG A 47 -8.86 0.54 -29.50
CA ARG A 47 -8.40 0.42 -30.87
C ARG A 47 -7.09 1.17 -30.97
N PHE A 48 -6.04 0.49 -31.40
CA PHE A 48 -4.73 1.09 -31.59
C PHE A 48 -4.16 0.67 -32.94
N VAL A 49 -3.32 1.55 -33.47
CA VAL A 49 -2.73 1.42 -34.80
C VAL A 49 -1.29 0.94 -34.60
N ASP A 50 -1.04 -0.34 -34.90
CA ASP A 50 0.28 -0.97 -34.77
C ASP A 50 1.13 -0.63 -36.00
N GLY A 51 1.66 0.59 -36.02
CA GLY A 51 2.41 1.13 -37.15
C GLY A 51 1.51 1.51 -38.35
N ARG A 52 2.07 1.70 -39.54
CA ARG A 52 1.30 2.24 -40.69
C ARG A 52 0.27 1.27 -41.30
N ASN A 53 0.34 -0.01 -40.94
CA ASN A 53 -0.26 -1.08 -41.73
C ASN A 53 -1.15 -2.06 -40.95
N ALA A 54 -1.30 -1.88 -39.65
CA ALA A 54 -2.14 -2.74 -38.83
C ALA A 54 -3.05 -1.93 -37.93
N THR A 55 -4.30 -2.35 -37.81
CA THR A 55 -5.19 -1.85 -36.77
C THR A 55 -5.64 -3.00 -35.89
N THR A 56 -5.41 -2.85 -34.59
CA THR A 56 -5.75 -3.84 -33.58
C THR A 56 -6.85 -3.29 -32.69
N THR A 57 -7.91 -4.08 -32.50
CA THR A 57 -8.93 -3.87 -31.48
C THR A 57 -8.70 -4.87 -30.35
N SER A 58 -8.78 -4.41 -29.11
CA SER A 58 -8.69 -5.24 -27.91
C SER A 58 -9.99 -5.17 -27.11
N ALA A 59 -10.33 -6.29 -26.49
CA ALA A 59 -11.30 -6.41 -25.40
C ALA A 59 -10.62 -7.26 -24.32
N VAL A 60 -10.32 -6.65 -23.18
CA VAL A 60 -9.61 -7.26 -22.06
C VAL A 60 -10.58 -7.37 -20.90
N ASN A 61 -10.73 -8.57 -20.38
CA ASN A 61 -11.55 -8.84 -19.21
C ASN A 61 -10.79 -9.79 -18.29
N ARG A 62 -10.30 -9.26 -17.17
CA ARG A 62 -9.46 -10.01 -16.24
C ARG A 62 -9.99 -9.86 -14.83
N VAL A 63 -9.96 -10.94 -14.08
CA VAL A 63 -10.43 -10.98 -12.70
C VAL A 63 -9.38 -11.67 -11.84
N LEU A 64 -8.92 -10.97 -10.82
CA LEU A 64 -8.05 -11.47 -9.76
C LEU A 64 -8.87 -11.53 -8.47
N LYS A 65 -9.01 -12.73 -7.90
CA LYS A 65 -9.63 -12.95 -6.60
C LYS A 65 -8.55 -13.34 -5.61
N GLY A 66 -8.57 -12.73 -4.43
CA GLY A 66 -7.64 -13.03 -3.37
C GLY A 66 -8.35 -13.18 -2.03
N LYS A 67 -7.78 -14.00 -1.15
CA LYS A 67 -8.15 -14.10 0.25
C LYS A 67 -6.88 -14.07 1.08
N CYS A 68 -6.76 -13.06 1.93
CA CYS A 68 -5.59 -12.83 2.76
C CYS A 68 -5.94 -12.88 4.24
N ARG A 69 -5.10 -13.51 5.05
CA ARG A 69 -5.11 -13.34 6.50
C ARG A 69 -4.15 -12.21 6.85
N LEU A 70 -4.63 -11.21 7.57
CA LEU A 70 -3.83 -10.07 8.00
C LEU A 70 -3.74 -10.06 9.52
N GLU A 71 -2.64 -9.49 10.00
CA GLU A 71 -2.39 -9.28 11.42
C GLU A 71 -2.08 -7.80 11.68
N ALA A 72 -2.73 -7.24 12.69
CA ALA A 72 -2.49 -5.87 13.13
C ALA A 72 -1.11 -5.76 13.80
N GLY A 73 -0.24 -4.93 13.26
CA GLY A 73 1.01 -4.56 13.90
C GLY A 73 0.81 -3.58 15.07
N ALA A 74 1.90 -3.32 15.77
CA ALA A 74 1.99 -2.23 16.75
C ALA A 74 1.70 -0.87 16.09
N VAL A 75 1.18 0.07 16.88
CA VAL A 75 1.01 1.46 16.43
C VAL A 75 2.40 2.08 16.32
N GLY A 76 2.80 2.40 15.10
CA GLY A 76 4.06 3.06 14.78
C GLY A 76 3.87 4.56 14.62
N ALA A 77 4.99 5.26 14.36
CA ALA A 77 5.02 6.67 13.97
C ALA A 77 4.83 6.88 12.44
N TYR A 78 4.96 5.80 11.66
CA TYR A 78 4.92 5.84 10.19
C TYR A 78 4.19 4.63 9.63
N GLY A 79 3.61 4.80 8.44
CA GLY A 79 3.11 3.70 7.62
C GLY A 79 4.23 2.99 6.85
N LEU A 80 3.83 2.15 5.90
CA LEU A 80 4.67 1.35 5.01
C LEU A 80 5.61 2.18 4.13
N ASP A 81 5.21 3.40 3.75
CA ASP A 81 6.07 4.31 2.96
C ASP A 81 7.13 5.04 3.80
N GLY A 82 7.11 4.90 5.13
CA GLY A 82 7.98 5.65 6.04
C GLY A 82 7.55 7.12 6.19
N PRO A 83 8.46 8.00 6.66
CA PRO A 83 8.16 9.41 6.88
C PRO A 83 7.84 10.12 5.56
N SER A 84 6.78 10.93 5.54
CA SER A 84 6.48 11.78 4.39
C SER A 84 7.60 12.79 4.11
N LYS A 85 7.72 13.30 2.89
CA LYS A 85 8.73 14.34 2.55
C LYS A 85 8.65 15.58 3.44
N GLN A 86 7.44 15.93 3.91
CA GLN A 86 7.25 17.04 4.85
C GLN A 86 7.80 16.69 6.23
N GLN A 87 7.53 15.48 6.72
CA GLN A 87 8.10 14.97 7.98
C GLN A 87 9.62 14.80 7.88
N GLU A 88 10.16 14.30 6.77
CA GLU A 88 11.61 14.26 6.53
C GLU A 88 12.23 15.65 6.55
N LYS A 89 11.56 16.64 5.97
CA LYS A 89 12.01 18.03 5.98
C LYS A 89 11.95 18.63 7.38
N ALA A 90 10.92 18.31 8.17
CA ALA A 90 10.78 18.72 9.56
C ALA A 90 11.84 18.06 10.46
N MET A 91 12.13 16.77 10.27
CA MET A 91 13.21 16.07 10.97
C MET A 91 14.61 16.61 10.60
N LYS A 92 14.78 17.09 9.37
CA LYS A 92 16.02 17.73 8.90
C LYS A 92 16.11 19.22 9.26
N GLN A 93 15.02 19.86 9.72
CA GLN A 93 15.11 21.22 10.24
C GLN A 93 15.88 21.17 11.55
N LYS A 94 17.09 21.74 11.56
CA LYS A 94 17.83 22.02 12.80
C LYS A 94 16.90 22.81 13.71
N ASP A 95 16.75 22.34 14.95
CA ASP A 95 16.00 23.06 15.96
C ASP A 95 16.54 24.51 16.04
N PRO A 96 15.69 25.54 15.92
CA PRO A 96 16.12 26.93 16.04
C PRO A 96 16.86 27.20 17.36
N ALA A 97 16.60 26.43 18.43
CA ALA A 97 17.37 26.49 19.66
C ALA A 97 18.83 26.03 19.46
N MET A 98 19.06 24.94 18.72
CA MET A 98 20.41 24.46 18.36
C MET A 98 21.14 25.45 17.44
N ALA A 99 20.43 26.05 16.49
CA ALA A 99 21.01 27.07 15.61
C ALA A 99 21.40 28.36 16.38
N ASN A 100 20.65 28.74 17.41
CA ASN A 100 20.99 29.85 18.28
C ASN A 100 22.16 29.51 19.22
N LEU A 101 22.24 28.28 19.73
CA LEU A 101 23.38 27.81 20.51
C LEU A 101 24.67 27.77 19.69
N GLU A 102 24.63 27.31 18.43
CA GLU A 102 25.79 27.35 17.53
C GLU A 102 26.28 28.79 17.31
N LYS A 103 25.36 29.76 17.22
CA LYS A 103 25.69 31.19 17.12
C LYS A 103 26.27 31.74 18.44
N GLU A 104 25.72 31.37 19.60
CA GLU A 104 26.26 31.77 20.91
C GLU A 104 27.64 31.17 21.16
N HIS A 105 27.86 29.91 20.79
CA HIS A 105 29.16 29.24 20.83
C HIS A 105 30.20 29.95 19.98
N ALA A 106 29.85 30.31 18.73
CA ALA A 106 30.72 31.07 17.85
C ALA A 106 31.04 32.48 18.38
N ARG A 107 30.09 33.12 19.09
CA ARG A 107 30.31 34.42 19.75
C ARG A 107 31.26 34.35 20.94
N CYS A 108 31.34 33.21 21.63
CA CYS A 108 32.27 33.03 22.74
C CYS A 108 33.75 33.03 22.31
N LYS A 109 34.08 32.85 21.02
CA LYS A 109 35.45 32.88 20.46
C LYS A 109 36.51 32.13 21.30
N GLY A 110 36.13 31.01 21.93
CA GLY A 110 37.04 30.21 22.77
C GLY A 110 37.22 30.68 24.21
N ASN A 111 36.48 31.69 24.69
CA ASN A 111 36.50 32.10 26.09
C ASN A 111 35.86 31.01 26.98
N LYS A 112 36.64 30.45 27.91
CA LYS A 112 36.23 29.34 28.78
C LYS A 112 35.02 29.66 29.66
N ASP A 113 34.92 30.87 30.20
CA ASP A 113 33.82 31.23 31.11
C ASP A 113 32.50 31.37 30.35
N CYS A 114 32.56 31.93 29.14
CA CYS A 114 31.43 32.00 28.21
C CYS A 114 30.98 30.61 27.76
N LEU A 115 31.93 29.71 27.48
CA LEU A 115 31.64 28.32 27.09
C LEU A 115 31.04 27.51 28.24
N MET A 116 31.49 27.70 29.48
CA MET A 116 30.89 27.06 30.66
C MET A 116 29.47 27.54 30.90
N ALA A 117 29.21 28.85 30.79
CA ALA A 117 27.86 29.40 30.94
C ALA A 117 26.90 28.88 29.84
N LEU A 118 27.41 28.70 28.62
CA LEU A 118 26.65 28.09 27.53
C LEU A 118 26.37 26.60 27.79
N ALA A 119 27.35 25.84 28.27
CA ALA A 119 27.17 24.43 28.64
C ALA A 119 26.15 24.25 29.78
N GLN A 120 26.15 25.16 30.76
CA GLN A 120 25.17 25.16 31.84
C GLN A 120 23.74 25.42 31.32
N LYS A 121 23.56 26.43 30.45
CA LYS A 121 22.30 26.67 29.74
C LYS A 121 21.84 25.47 28.92
N MET A 122 22.77 24.75 28.30
CA MET A 122 22.43 23.54 27.54
C MET A 122 21.97 22.39 28.44
N SER A 123 22.49 22.28 29.66
CA SER A 123 22.05 21.26 30.63
C SER A 123 20.68 21.56 31.24
N GLU A 124 20.27 22.83 31.26
CA GLU A 124 18.97 23.28 31.79
C GLU A 124 17.87 23.28 30.72
N GLN A 125 18.23 23.34 29.43
CA GLN A 125 17.28 23.22 28.34
C GLN A 125 17.04 21.75 28.00
N ASP A 126 15.80 21.32 28.19
CA ASP A 126 15.32 20.01 27.75
C ASP A 126 15.25 20.01 26.20
N PHE A 127 16.34 19.61 25.55
CA PHE A 127 16.38 19.33 24.11
C PHE A 127 15.72 17.98 23.81
N GLN A 128 14.49 17.80 24.27
CA GLN A 128 13.69 16.75 23.67
C GLN A 128 13.37 17.20 22.25
N PRO A 129 13.72 16.41 21.21
CA PRO A 129 13.14 16.65 19.90
C PRO A 129 11.64 16.70 20.14
N LYS A 130 10.99 17.81 19.75
CA LYS A 130 9.53 17.85 19.68
C LYS A 130 9.15 16.76 18.70
N ALA A 131 8.88 15.56 19.20
CA ALA A 131 8.20 14.53 18.45
C ALA A 131 6.96 15.23 17.90
N PRO A 132 6.72 15.20 16.59
CA PRO A 132 5.55 15.85 16.03
C PRO A 132 4.35 15.32 16.79
N GLN A 133 3.74 16.20 17.59
CA GLN A 133 2.62 15.85 18.45
C GLN A 133 1.49 15.40 17.52
N ALA A 134 1.11 14.12 17.63
CA ALA A 134 0.00 13.47 16.94
C ALA A 134 0.10 13.22 15.41
N GLU A 135 1.16 13.63 14.70
CA GLU A 135 1.36 13.25 13.30
C GLU A 135 2.18 11.96 13.20
N GLY A 136 1.54 10.80 13.42
CA GLY A 136 2.24 9.55 13.21
C GLY A 136 1.58 8.27 13.71
N ALA A 137 0.49 8.32 14.49
CA ALA A 137 -0.13 7.11 15.02
C ALA A 137 -0.80 6.28 13.91
N VAL A 138 -0.01 5.43 13.26
CA VAL A 138 -0.45 4.57 12.16
C VAL A 138 -0.37 3.13 12.61
N GLN A 139 -1.48 2.40 12.47
CA GLN A 139 -1.51 0.95 12.60
C GLN A 139 -1.49 0.31 11.21
N VAL A 140 -0.49 -0.52 10.97
CA VAL A 140 -0.36 -1.28 9.72
C VAL A 140 -0.85 -2.70 9.94
N TRP A 141 -1.66 -3.21 9.01
CA TRP A 141 -2.07 -4.60 8.95
C TRP A 141 -1.25 -5.33 7.89
N TYR A 142 -0.47 -6.32 8.33
CA TYR A 142 0.45 -7.06 7.48
C TYR A 142 -0.20 -8.38 7.02
N PRO A 143 -0.17 -8.69 5.71
CA PRO A 143 -0.60 -9.98 5.21
C PRO A 143 0.34 -11.07 5.72
N GLN A 144 -0.24 -12.10 6.36
CA GLN A 144 0.45 -13.28 6.85
C GLN A 144 0.48 -14.39 5.80
N SER A 145 -0.61 -14.49 5.04
CA SER A 145 -0.73 -15.37 3.89
C SER A 145 -1.83 -14.88 2.97
N CYS A 146 -1.68 -15.10 1.67
CA CYS A 146 -2.77 -14.96 0.71
C CYS A 146 -2.81 -16.12 -0.26
N SER A 147 -4.02 -16.46 -0.68
CA SER A 147 -4.29 -17.36 -1.80
C SER A 147 -5.33 -16.74 -2.72
N GLY A 148 -5.48 -17.29 -3.92
CA GLY A 148 -6.43 -16.72 -4.86
C GLY A 148 -6.58 -17.46 -6.16
N SER A 149 -7.19 -16.78 -7.10
CA SER A 149 -7.28 -17.21 -8.49
C SER A 149 -7.21 -16.01 -9.42
N PHE A 150 -6.59 -16.25 -10.56
CA PHE A 150 -6.57 -15.31 -11.67
C PHE A 150 -7.36 -15.91 -12.83
N SER A 151 -8.12 -15.09 -13.53
CA SER A 151 -8.80 -15.46 -14.77
C SER A 151 -8.70 -14.35 -15.79
N ALA A 152 -8.58 -14.74 -17.06
CA ALA A 152 -8.60 -13.84 -18.20
C ALA A 152 -9.57 -14.36 -19.25
N ASP A 153 -10.20 -13.42 -19.94
CA ASP A 153 -11.00 -13.62 -21.14
C ASP A 153 -10.74 -12.43 -22.07
N ASP A 154 -9.55 -12.45 -22.70
CA ASP A 154 -9.12 -11.39 -23.58
C ASP A 154 -9.32 -11.79 -25.05
N VAL A 155 -9.70 -10.81 -25.87
CA VAL A 155 -9.81 -10.93 -27.32
C VAL A 155 -9.05 -9.78 -27.97
N TYR A 156 -8.18 -10.11 -28.92
CA TYR A 156 -7.46 -9.16 -29.75
C TYR A 156 -7.73 -9.50 -31.21
N THR A 157 -8.21 -8.54 -31.98
CA THR A 157 -8.44 -8.70 -33.42
C THR A 157 -7.61 -7.66 -34.15
N ALA A 158 -6.81 -8.09 -35.12
CA ALA A 158 -5.98 -7.21 -35.93
C ALA A 158 -6.25 -7.43 -37.41
N ASP A 159 -6.43 -6.33 -38.14
CA ASP A 159 -6.42 -6.29 -39.60
C ASP A 159 -5.04 -5.80 -40.05
N ILE A 160 -4.29 -6.65 -40.76
CA ILE A 160 -2.87 -6.41 -41.07
C ILE A 160 -2.68 -6.39 -42.59
N LYS A 161 -2.02 -5.33 -43.07
CA LYS A 161 -1.61 -5.14 -44.48
C LYS A 161 -0.10 -5.37 -44.61
N ASP A 162 0.31 -6.45 -45.24
CA ASP A 162 1.72 -6.86 -45.30
C ASP A 162 2.41 -6.39 -46.60
N GLY A 163 1.97 -5.25 -47.13
CA GLY A 163 2.45 -4.69 -48.40
C GLY A 163 1.78 -5.31 -49.64
N GLY A 164 1.80 -4.55 -50.75
CA GLY A 164 1.12 -4.95 -51.99
C GLY A 164 -0.38 -5.22 -51.79
N ASN A 165 -0.87 -6.32 -52.37
CA ASN A 165 -2.25 -6.80 -52.19
C ASN A 165 -2.36 -7.88 -51.09
N LEU A 166 -1.36 -8.02 -50.22
CA LEU A 166 -1.34 -9.02 -49.17
C LEU A 166 -1.93 -8.45 -47.88
N SER A 167 -3.01 -9.07 -47.41
CA SER A 167 -3.63 -8.75 -46.12
C SER A 167 -4.11 -10.01 -45.43
N TYR A 168 -4.03 -10.03 -44.11
CA TYR A 168 -4.55 -11.10 -43.28
C TYR A 168 -5.25 -10.52 -42.05
N GLN A 169 -6.23 -11.26 -41.52
CA GLN A 169 -6.82 -10.94 -40.23
C GLN A 169 -6.26 -11.89 -39.18
N SER A 170 -6.06 -11.39 -37.97
CA SER A 170 -5.58 -12.17 -36.84
C SER A 170 -6.51 -11.99 -35.66
N ARG A 171 -7.04 -13.09 -35.13
CA ARG A 171 -7.82 -13.10 -33.89
C ARG A 171 -7.06 -13.91 -32.84
N SER A 172 -6.59 -13.24 -31.80
CA SER A 172 -6.00 -13.88 -30.64
C SER A 172 -6.98 -13.87 -29.47
N THR A 173 -7.13 -15.01 -28.80
CA THR A 173 -7.89 -15.14 -27.55
C THR A 173 -6.98 -15.63 -26.44
N VAL A 174 -7.13 -15.08 -25.24
CA VAL A 174 -6.47 -15.58 -24.03
C VAL A 174 -7.55 -15.85 -23.00
N THR A 175 -7.89 -17.12 -22.84
CA THR A 175 -8.98 -17.53 -21.95
C THR A 175 -8.48 -18.62 -21.03
N GLY A 176 -8.74 -18.46 -19.74
CA GLY A 176 -8.39 -19.47 -18.75
C GLY A 176 -8.31 -18.92 -17.35
N SER A 177 -8.00 -19.80 -16.42
CA SER A 177 -7.79 -19.46 -15.02
C SER A 177 -6.64 -20.25 -14.42
N ALA A 178 -5.94 -19.64 -13.47
CA ALA A 178 -4.93 -20.29 -12.66
C ALA A 178 -5.19 -20.01 -11.18
N LEU A 179 -4.79 -20.96 -10.34
CA LEU A 179 -4.80 -20.80 -8.89
C LEU A 179 -3.51 -20.12 -8.44
N ILE A 180 -3.63 -19.23 -7.47
CA ILE A 180 -2.50 -18.63 -6.77
C ILE A 180 -2.42 -19.36 -5.42
N PRO A 181 -1.41 -20.23 -5.23
CA PRO A 181 -1.32 -21.03 -4.02
C PRO A 181 -1.09 -20.15 -2.80
N GLU A 182 -1.53 -20.64 -1.64
CA GLU A 182 -1.18 -19.99 -0.38
C GLU A 182 0.32 -20.15 -0.14
N GLY A 183 1.03 -19.03 -0.09
CA GLY A 183 2.37 -18.98 0.46
C GLY A 183 2.34 -17.96 1.59
N GLY A 184 2.98 -18.27 2.71
CA GLY A 184 3.13 -17.33 3.83
C GLY A 184 3.98 -16.12 3.44
N GLU A 185 5.05 -15.81 4.17
CA GLU A 185 5.89 -14.64 3.89
C GLU A 185 6.58 -14.67 2.51
N LYS A 186 6.76 -15.85 1.92
CA LYS A 186 7.32 -16.03 0.56
C LYS A 186 6.26 -16.15 -0.53
N GLY A 187 4.97 -16.10 -0.16
CA GLY A 187 3.86 -16.17 -1.10
C GLY A 187 3.44 -14.81 -1.62
N TRP A 188 2.33 -14.80 -2.35
CA TRP A 188 1.69 -13.57 -2.76
C TRP A 188 1.16 -12.81 -1.54
N LEU A 189 1.54 -11.55 -1.38
CA LEU A 189 1.10 -10.66 -0.31
C LEU A 189 0.20 -9.56 -0.90
N ALA A 190 -1.07 -9.90 -1.08
CA ALA A 190 -1.98 -9.14 -1.93
C ALA A 190 -2.48 -7.83 -1.34
N VAL A 191 -2.53 -7.69 -0.01
CA VAL A 191 -3.15 -6.52 0.62
C VAL A 191 -2.47 -6.10 1.91
N TYR A 192 -2.26 -4.80 2.03
CA TYR A 192 -1.84 -4.13 3.26
C TYR A 192 -2.85 -3.03 3.58
N ILE A 193 -3.08 -2.80 4.87
CA ILE A 193 -3.99 -1.75 5.34
C ILE A 193 -3.22 -0.84 6.28
N GLU A 194 -3.31 0.47 6.06
CA GLU A 194 -2.71 1.48 6.92
C GLU A 194 -3.85 2.32 7.51
N HIS A 195 -4.04 2.23 8.83
CA HIS A 195 -5.00 3.03 9.54
C HIS A 195 -4.29 4.17 10.25
N ASP A 196 -4.49 5.39 9.77
CA ASP A 196 -4.10 6.62 10.44
C ASP A 196 -5.12 6.95 11.53
N LEU A 197 -4.72 6.72 12.78
CA LEU A 197 -5.55 6.92 13.97
C LEU A 197 -5.73 8.42 14.28
N ALA A 198 -4.75 9.25 13.91
CA ALA A 198 -4.79 10.68 14.15
C ALA A 198 -5.82 11.36 13.23
N ASN A 199 -5.81 10.97 11.94
CA ASN A 199 -6.75 11.50 10.95
C ASN A 199 -8.02 10.65 10.82
N ASN A 200 -8.13 9.55 11.57
CA ASN A 200 -9.21 8.57 11.49
C ASN A 200 -9.53 8.18 10.03
N SER A 201 -8.49 7.75 9.32
CA SER A 201 -8.59 7.38 7.91
C SER A 201 -7.81 6.10 7.63
N THR A 202 -8.21 5.37 6.60
CA THR A 202 -7.61 4.10 6.22
C THR A 202 -7.20 4.13 4.75
N GLN A 203 -5.97 3.73 4.47
CA GLN A 203 -5.46 3.49 3.12
C GLN A 203 -5.26 1.99 2.91
N TYR A 204 -5.51 1.55 1.68
CA TYR A 204 -5.36 0.16 1.26
C TYR A 204 -4.31 0.10 0.16
N ARG A 205 -3.42 -0.87 0.24
CA ARG A 205 -2.47 -1.15 -0.84
C ARG A 205 -2.75 -2.55 -1.33
N PHE A 206 -2.98 -2.70 -2.62
CA PHE A 206 -3.18 -4.00 -3.22
C PHE A 206 -2.02 -4.31 -4.16
N ASN A 207 -1.40 -5.47 -3.97
CA ASN A 207 -0.36 -5.94 -4.86
C ASN A 207 -0.95 -6.96 -5.83
N GLU A 208 -0.61 -6.79 -7.09
CA GLU A 208 -0.95 -7.76 -8.12
C GLU A 208 -0.25 -9.10 -7.84
N ALA A 209 -0.89 -10.20 -8.21
CA ALA A 209 -0.23 -11.50 -8.23
C ALA A 209 0.80 -11.56 -9.38
N GLU A 210 1.77 -12.46 -9.28
CA GLU A 210 2.65 -12.74 -10.40
C GLU A 210 1.85 -13.19 -11.64
N ALA A 211 2.35 -12.84 -12.82
CA ALA A 211 1.71 -13.20 -14.07
C ALA A 211 1.67 -14.72 -14.23
N VAL A 212 0.48 -15.26 -14.52
CA VAL A 212 0.27 -16.71 -14.64
C VAL A 212 0.26 -17.13 -16.12
N PRO A 213 0.81 -18.31 -16.46
CA PRO A 213 0.83 -18.77 -17.85
C PRO A 213 -0.56 -19.26 -18.28
N LEU A 214 -1.20 -18.54 -19.20
CA LEU A 214 -2.49 -18.91 -19.81
C LEU A 214 -2.33 -19.24 -21.29
N GLU A 215 -3.22 -20.09 -21.83
CA GLU A 215 -3.21 -20.41 -23.24
C GLU A 215 -3.70 -19.22 -24.09
N LYS A 216 -2.88 -18.85 -25.07
CA LYS A 216 -3.22 -17.92 -26.15
C LYS A 216 -3.42 -18.71 -27.43
N THR A 217 -4.63 -18.67 -27.96
CA THR A 217 -4.94 -19.18 -29.29
C THR A 217 -4.94 -18.01 -30.27
N THR A 218 -4.26 -18.14 -31.40
CA THR A 218 -4.31 -17.15 -32.49
C THR A 218 -4.75 -17.84 -33.77
N VAL A 219 -5.82 -17.32 -34.36
CA VAL A 219 -6.37 -17.76 -35.65
C VAL A 219 -6.10 -16.66 -36.66
N ARG A 220 -5.43 -17.01 -37.76
CA ARG A 220 -5.21 -16.12 -38.90
C ARG A 220 -6.04 -16.56 -40.09
N THR A 221 -6.52 -15.59 -40.87
CA THR A 221 -7.26 -15.79 -42.13
C THR A 221 -6.61 -15.00 -43.26
N GLY A 222 -6.89 -15.35 -44.52
CA GLY A 222 -6.21 -14.75 -45.68
C GLY A 222 -4.94 -15.51 -46.05
N TYR A 223 -3.94 -14.82 -46.62
CA TYR A 223 -2.75 -15.50 -47.16
C TYR A 223 -1.84 -16.16 -46.09
N GLN A 224 -1.97 -15.78 -44.82
CA GLN A 224 -1.30 -16.43 -43.69
C GLN A 224 -2.25 -17.31 -42.86
N ALA A 225 -3.23 -17.97 -43.48
CA ALA A 225 -4.19 -18.78 -42.77
C ALA A 225 -3.52 -19.86 -41.90
N GLY A 226 -3.99 -19.99 -40.65
CA GLY A 226 -3.44 -20.96 -39.71
C GLY A 226 -3.84 -20.69 -38.26
N THR A 227 -3.62 -21.68 -37.40
CA THR A 227 -3.90 -21.59 -35.97
C THR A 227 -2.65 -21.91 -35.17
N THR A 228 -2.30 -21.07 -34.20
CA THR A 228 -1.20 -21.30 -33.26
C THR A 228 -1.69 -21.24 -31.83
N ARG A 229 -1.15 -22.10 -30.96
CA ARG A 229 -1.44 -22.10 -29.52
C ARG A 229 -0.15 -22.07 -28.72
N ASN A 230 -0.03 -21.12 -27.80
CA ASN A 230 1.14 -20.98 -26.93
C ASN A 230 0.70 -20.55 -25.54
N LYS A 231 1.48 -20.86 -24.50
CA LYS A 231 1.26 -20.27 -23.17
C LYS A 231 1.95 -18.92 -23.09
N VAL A 232 1.24 -17.91 -22.57
CA VAL A 232 1.75 -16.56 -22.36
C VAL A 232 1.56 -16.15 -20.90
N PRO A 233 2.51 -15.44 -20.28
CA PRO A 233 2.30 -14.89 -18.94
C PRO A 233 1.27 -13.76 -18.99
N VAL A 234 0.28 -13.82 -18.10
CA VAL A 234 -0.80 -12.83 -18.01
C VAL A 234 -0.97 -12.38 -16.57
N GLY A 235 -0.80 -11.07 -16.35
CA GLY A 235 -1.18 -10.38 -15.11
C GLY A 235 -2.55 -9.71 -15.24
N LEU A 236 -3.09 -9.22 -14.14
CA LEU A 236 -4.29 -8.38 -14.10
C LEU A 236 -4.09 -7.07 -14.85
N THR A 237 -2.98 -6.36 -14.63
CA THR A 237 -2.66 -5.15 -15.37
C THR A 237 -1.46 -5.38 -16.29
N GLN A 238 -1.39 -4.67 -17.42
CA GLN A 238 -0.22 -4.71 -18.29
C GLN A 238 0.89 -3.72 -17.85
N ARG A 239 0.68 -3.00 -16.73
CA ARG A 239 1.54 -1.92 -16.23
C ARG A 239 1.64 -1.99 -14.70
N VAL A 240 1.81 -0.85 -14.04
CA VAL A 240 1.88 -0.74 -12.58
C VAL A 240 0.47 -0.71 -11.99
N PHE A 241 0.22 -1.59 -11.01
CA PHE A 241 -1.02 -1.58 -10.26
C PHE A 241 -1.13 -0.27 -9.43
N PRO A 242 -2.21 0.51 -9.57
CA PRO A 242 -2.26 1.86 -9.04
C PRO A 242 -2.49 1.88 -7.52
N ASN A 243 -1.41 2.02 -6.75
CA ASN A 243 -1.46 2.19 -5.29
C ASN A 243 -1.12 3.64 -4.86
N PRO A 244 -1.52 4.06 -3.65
CA PRO A 244 -2.48 3.41 -2.76
C PRO A 244 -3.95 3.61 -3.21
N TRP A 245 -4.87 3.00 -2.48
CA TRP A 245 -6.32 3.12 -2.62
C TRP A 245 -6.92 3.77 -1.36
N GLY A 246 -7.71 4.82 -1.55
CA GLY A 246 -8.16 5.70 -0.46
C GLY A 246 -7.41 7.04 -0.45
N PRO A 247 -7.42 7.78 0.68
CA PRO A 247 -7.90 7.38 2.00
C PRO A 247 -9.43 7.26 2.09
N VAL A 248 -9.91 6.33 2.92
CA VAL A 248 -11.32 6.16 3.29
C VAL A 248 -11.49 6.58 4.76
N LYS A 249 -12.53 7.35 5.07
CA LYS A 249 -12.79 7.81 6.45
C LYS A 249 -13.17 6.63 7.35
N GLY A 250 -12.57 6.56 8.54
CA GLY A 250 -12.85 5.55 9.55
C GLY A 250 -11.81 4.43 9.63
N PRO A 251 -12.05 3.44 10.51
CA PRO A 251 -11.20 2.26 10.67
C PRO A 251 -11.29 1.32 9.45
N PRO A 252 -10.43 0.27 9.40
CA PRO A 252 -10.51 -0.75 8.36
C PRO A 252 -11.91 -1.33 8.22
N GLN A 253 -12.48 -1.13 7.03
CA GLN A 253 -13.81 -1.56 6.64
C GLN A 253 -13.83 -2.18 5.23
N SER A 254 -14.87 -2.94 4.90
CA SER A 254 -15.14 -3.40 3.54
C SER A 254 -15.44 -2.22 2.62
N GLY A 255 -15.17 -2.38 1.32
CA GLY A 255 -15.39 -1.31 0.36
C GLY A 255 -15.15 -1.70 -1.09
N ALA A 256 -15.32 -0.71 -1.96
CA ALA A 256 -15.04 -0.82 -3.38
C ALA A 256 -14.51 0.52 -3.89
N LEU A 257 -13.55 0.47 -4.81
CA LEU A 257 -13.04 1.65 -5.50
C LEU A 257 -12.80 1.30 -6.98
N THR A 258 -13.08 2.28 -7.83
CA THR A 258 -12.83 2.18 -9.27
C THR A 258 -11.88 3.30 -9.69
N LYS A 259 -10.85 2.94 -10.45
CA LYS A 259 -9.94 3.87 -11.12
C LYS A 259 -10.05 3.70 -12.62
N ASN A 260 -10.05 4.83 -13.33
CA ASN A 260 -9.92 4.81 -14.78
C ASN A 260 -8.48 4.43 -15.15
N ILE A 261 -8.35 3.53 -16.11
CA ILE A 261 -7.09 3.12 -16.72
C ILE A 261 -7.18 3.35 -18.22
N GLU A 262 -6.06 3.23 -18.93
CA GLU A 262 -6.05 3.37 -20.38
C GLU A 262 -7.02 2.36 -21.04
N GLY A 263 -8.00 2.87 -21.78
CA GLY A 263 -9.01 2.06 -22.47
C GLY A 263 -10.08 1.44 -21.57
N GLY A 264 -10.16 1.77 -20.27
CA GLY A 264 -11.22 1.20 -19.42
C GLY A 264 -11.10 1.49 -17.93
N THR A 265 -11.50 0.51 -17.12
CA THR A 265 -11.60 0.65 -15.65
C THR A 265 -10.94 -0.52 -14.93
N LEU A 266 -10.27 -0.20 -13.83
CA LEU A 266 -9.86 -1.13 -12.79
C LEU A 266 -10.74 -0.91 -11.56
N THR A 267 -11.50 -1.94 -11.18
CA THR A 267 -12.30 -1.94 -9.96
C THR A 267 -11.70 -2.90 -8.96
N VAL A 268 -11.54 -2.48 -7.72
CA VAL A 268 -11.13 -3.33 -6.60
C VAL A 268 -12.22 -3.28 -5.54
N GLU A 269 -12.74 -4.46 -5.20
CA GLU A 269 -13.70 -4.67 -4.14
C GLU A 269 -13.04 -5.51 -3.05
N TRP A 270 -13.29 -5.19 -1.78
CA TRP A 270 -12.77 -5.98 -0.67
C TRP A 270 -13.78 -6.10 0.46
N GLN A 271 -13.72 -7.24 1.14
CA GLN A 271 -14.56 -7.59 2.26
C GLN A 271 -13.69 -7.97 3.44
N ILE A 272 -13.91 -7.34 4.59
CA ILE A 272 -13.20 -7.62 5.84
C ILE A 272 -14.08 -8.51 6.73
N GLN A 273 -13.53 -9.65 7.13
CA GLN A 273 -14.10 -10.54 8.13
C GLN A 273 -13.21 -10.49 9.38
N ARG A 274 -13.83 -10.28 10.55
CA ARG A 274 -13.16 -10.19 11.85
C ARG A 274 -13.38 -11.47 12.65
#